data_AF-I8ZVJ3-F1
#
_entry.id   AF-I8ZVJ3-F1
#
_cell.length_a   1.000
_cell.length_b   1.000
_cell.length_c   1.000
_cell.angle_alpha   90.00
_cell.angle_beta   90.00
_cell.angle_gamma   90.00
#
_symmetry.space_group_name_H-M   'P 1'
#
loop_
_entity.id
_entity.type
_entity.pdbx_description
1 polymer ?
#
loop_
_entity_poly.entity_id
_entity_poly.type
_entity_poly.pdbx_seq_one_letter_code
_entity_poly.pdbx_strand_id
1 'polypeptide(L)'
;PAPGYGGHPVPGQPSPAGGPPPGGPGYGGAPVPGGMPGAQPPVGAFGGPEPLPSQAQPTPPGAMNSLAPYREVPTAGRWTQQNGKLVKVTLGPDALALRGSMVAYQGNVEFDYKSGGLRGLIEGKLTGQSLKLMTCKGSGEVFLAQDAADLHVVELGSSSLCINAKNLLAMDATVRTEVRRIESPGIPGGGFFHFEVSGPGSVVVMTKGSPMTLPVQGPTFADMNALVAWTTGMRVSVSTQVRISRQIYAGSSGEALALQFMGFAGHFVVVQPYEV
;
A
#
# COMPACT_ATOMS: atom_id res chain seq x y z
N PRO A 1 1.22 17.34 52.78
CA PRO A 1 2.43 16.50 53.00
C PRO A 1 3.17 16.25 51.68
N ALA A 2 4.30 16.95 51.49
CA ALA A 2 5.20 16.75 50.36
C ALA A 2 6.60 17.29 50.72
N PRO A 3 7.67 16.56 50.38
CA PRO A 3 8.97 17.13 50.05
C PRO A 3 9.42 16.67 48.64
N GLY A 4 10.35 17.34 47.95
CA GLY A 4 11.13 18.51 48.34
C GLY A 4 12.59 18.33 47.88
N TYR A 5 13.03 19.11 46.88
CA TYR A 5 14.35 18.98 46.26
C TYR A 5 15.49 19.61 47.10
N GLY A 6 16.68 19.00 47.02
CA GLY A 6 17.96 19.52 47.52
C GLY A 6 18.92 18.37 47.87
N GLY A 7 20.24 18.45 47.71
CA GLY A 7 21.08 19.47 47.09
C GLY A 7 22.56 19.04 47.12
N HIS A 8 23.41 19.51 46.19
CA HIS A 8 24.85 19.16 46.17
C HIS A 8 25.65 19.88 47.27
N PRO A 9 26.76 19.29 47.72
CA PRO A 9 28.06 19.95 47.47
C PRO A 9 29.23 18.98 47.15
N VAL A 10 30.36 19.56 46.70
CA VAL A 10 31.67 18.93 46.44
C VAL A 10 32.75 19.95 46.86
N PRO A 11 33.77 19.61 47.67
CA PRO A 11 35.15 19.53 47.14
C PRO A 11 36.13 18.58 47.88
N GLY A 12 37.23 18.18 47.23
CA GLY A 12 38.37 17.52 47.90
C GLY A 12 39.40 16.84 46.97
N GLN A 13 40.65 17.30 46.99
CA GLN A 13 41.87 16.73 46.37
C GLN A 13 42.90 16.39 47.50
N PRO A 14 44.07 15.70 47.29
CA PRO A 14 44.91 15.65 46.06
C PRO A 14 45.58 14.28 45.72
N SER A 15 46.57 14.35 44.80
CA SER A 15 47.44 13.33 44.14
C SER A 15 48.61 12.81 45.04
N PRO A 16 49.72 12.14 44.59
CA PRO A 16 50.26 11.88 43.22
C PRO A 16 51.01 10.51 42.98
N ALA A 17 51.78 10.47 41.87
CA ALA A 17 52.86 9.52 41.44
C ALA A 17 52.46 8.39 40.45
N GLY A 18 53.27 8.05 39.42
CA GLY A 18 54.52 8.68 38.96
C GLY A 18 55.17 8.00 37.72
N GLY A 19 56.23 8.62 37.15
CA GLY A 19 57.10 8.16 36.05
C GLY A 19 58.23 9.19 35.78
N PRO A 20 59.08 9.13 34.72
CA PRO A 20 59.15 8.13 33.63
C PRO A 20 60.51 7.36 33.41
N PRO A 21 61.47 7.66 32.49
CA PRO A 21 62.24 6.65 31.67
C PRO A 21 63.80 6.71 31.92
N PRO A 22 64.78 6.25 31.06
CA PRO A 22 64.81 5.54 29.74
C PRO A 22 65.62 4.19 29.79
N GLY A 23 66.37 3.63 28.81
CA GLY A 23 66.87 4.05 27.47
C GLY A 23 67.68 2.94 26.71
N GLY A 24 68.46 3.30 25.67
CA GLY A 24 69.33 2.39 24.84
C GLY A 24 70.85 2.70 24.99
N PRO A 25 71.78 2.42 24.02
CA PRO A 25 71.67 1.82 22.66
C PRO A 25 72.73 0.70 22.33
N GLY A 26 72.84 0.20 21.08
CA GLY A 26 74.02 -0.61 20.67
C GLY A 26 74.02 -1.31 19.27
N TYR A 27 75.03 -0.98 18.45
CA TYR A 27 75.35 -1.40 17.06
C TYR A 27 75.44 -2.91 16.70
N GLY A 28 75.26 -3.21 15.39
CA GLY A 28 75.76 -4.42 14.71
C GLY A 28 75.35 -4.48 13.22
N GLY A 29 76.22 -4.95 12.31
CA GLY A 29 75.90 -5.02 10.87
C GLY A 29 76.89 -5.86 10.02
N ALA A 30 76.37 -6.49 8.95
CA ALA A 30 77.08 -7.37 8.00
C ALA A 30 76.31 -7.40 6.63
N PRO A 31 76.87 -7.95 5.53
CA PRO A 31 76.68 -7.35 4.20
C PRO A 31 75.75 -8.08 3.20
N VAL A 32 75.49 -7.41 2.07
CA VAL A 32 74.70 -7.86 0.91
C VAL A 32 75.58 -8.55 -0.15
N PRO A 33 75.07 -9.57 -0.86
CA PRO A 33 75.44 -9.82 -2.26
C PRO A 33 74.23 -10.00 -3.22
N GLY A 34 74.37 -9.51 -4.45
CA GLY A 34 73.31 -9.22 -5.44
C GLY A 34 72.43 -10.38 -5.97
N GLY A 35 71.34 -10.01 -6.66
CA GLY A 35 70.27 -10.96 -7.05
C GLY A 35 69.30 -10.59 -8.20
N MET A 36 69.66 -9.65 -9.11
CA MET A 36 68.91 -9.36 -10.36
C MET A 36 67.44 -8.82 -10.24
N PRO A 37 66.81 -8.34 -11.35
CA PRO A 37 65.61 -7.49 -11.27
C PRO A 37 64.30 -8.16 -11.70
N GLY A 38 63.17 -7.59 -11.23
CA GLY A 38 61.90 -7.60 -11.96
C GLY A 38 60.75 -8.39 -11.32
N ALA A 39 59.85 -7.68 -10.65
CA ALA A 39 58.46 -8.11 -10.44
C ALA A 39 57.55 -6.87 -10.42
N GLN A 40 56.61 -6.77 -11.36
CA GLN A 40 55.54 -5.77 -11.30
C GLN A 40 54.52 -6.20 -10.23
N PRO A 41 53.83 -5.27 -9.55
CA PRO A 41 52.71 -5.63 -8.69
C PRO A 41 51.59 -6.29 -9.54
N PRO A 42 50.95 -7.37 -9.06
CA PRO A 42 49.91 -8.05 -9.82
C PRO A 42 48.67 -7.17 -9.96
N VAL A 43 48.47 -6.63 -11.17
CA VAL A 43 47.24 -5.95 -11.56
C VAL A 43 46.16 -6.98 -11.89
N GLY A 44 45.10 -7.03 -11.08
CA GLY A 44 43.94 -7.89 -11.32
C GLY A 44 43.52 -8.75 -10.13
N ALA A 45 42.91 -8.11 -9.12
CA ALA A 45 42.20 -8.78 -8.03
C ALA A 45 40.70 -8.42 -8.05
N PHE A 46 40.08 -8.54 -9.22
CA PHE A 46 38.62 -8.41 -9.38
C PHE A 46 37.94 -9.75 -9.08
N GLY A 47 37.08 -9.78 -8.07
CA GLY A 47 36.12 -10.87 -7.83
C GLY A 47 36.72 -12.20 -7.38
N GLY A 48 36.55 -12.54 -6.10
CA GLY A 48 36.46 -13.95 -5.74
C GLY A 48 35.22 -14.57 -6.41
N PRO A 49 35.20 -15.89 -6.69
CA PRO A 49 34.06 -16.52 -7.36
C PRO A 49 32.78 -16.33 -6.55
N GLU A 50 31.78 -15.68 -7.17
CA GLU A 50 30.47 -15.50 -6.57
C GLU A 50 29.79 -16.88 -6.40
N PRO A 51 29.34 -17.24 -5.18
CA PRO A 51 28.80 -18.57 -4.93
C PRO A 51 27.50 -18.77 -5.71
N LEU A 52 27.39 -19.91 -6.39
CA LEU A 52 26.17 -20.27 -7.10
C LEU A 52 24.97 -20.29 -6.13
N PRO A 53 23.73 -19.98 -6.58
CA PRO A 53 22.56 -19.98 -5.70
C PRO A 53 22.30 -21.31 -4.97
N SER A 54 22.81 -22.43 -5.50
CA SER A 54 22.78 -23.76 -4.88
C SER A 54 23.79 -23.96 -3.73
N GLN A 55 24.71 -23.01 -3.52
CA GLN A 55 25.73 -23.01 -2.47
C GLN A 55 25.52 -21.89 -1.43
N ALA A 56 24.69 -20.90 -1.76
CA ALA A 56 24.31 -19.82 -0.85
C ALA A 56 23.67 -20.38 0.43
N GLN A 57 24.30 -20.14 1.58
CA GLN A 57 23.73 -20.54 2.87
C GLN A 57 22.52 -19.66 3.21
N PRO A 58 21.40 -20.22 3.73
CA PRO A 58 20.27 -19.43 4.21
C PRO A 58 20.71 -18.38 5.23
N THR A 59 20.16 -17.17 5.12
CA THR A 59 20.57 -16.02 5.95
C THR A 59 20.47 -16.37 7.44
N PRO A 60 21.53 -16.15 8.26
CA PRO A 60 21.51 -16.54 9.67
C PRO A 60 20.33 -15.95 10.46
N PRO A 61 19.75 -16.67 11.44
CA PRO A 61 18.50 -16.28 12.10
C PRO A 61 18.47 -14.85 12.65
N GLY A 62 19.61 -14.31 13.11
CA GLY A 62 19.71 -12.95 13.63
C GLY A 62 19.24 -11.86 12.65
N ALA A 63 19.48 -12.01 11.35
CA ALA A 63 19.01 -11.07 10.34
C ALA A 63 17.53 -11.31 9.95
N MET A 64 17.02 -12.53 10.17
CA MET A 64 15.61 -12.88 9.98
C MET A 64 14.74 -12.46 11.18
N ASN A 65 15.31 -12.27 12.36
CA ASN A 65 14.60 -11.91 13.59
C ASN A 65 14.02 -10.49 13.56
N SER A 66 14.73 -9.52 12.95
CA SER A 66 14.21 -8.15 12.77
C SER A 66 13.05 -8.08 11.76
N LEU A 67 12.98 -9.03 10.83
CA LEU A 67 11.89 -9.17 9.86
C LEU A 67 10.78 -10.12 10.32
N ALA A 68 10.96 -10.83 11.45
CA ALA A 68 9.98 -11.77 11.97
C ALA A 68 8.57 -11.18 12.24
N PRO A 69 8.41 -9.91 12.69
CA PRO A 69 7.10 -9.26 12.83
C PRO A 69 6.38 -8.98 11.49
N TYR A 70 7.11 -9.00 10.37
CA TYR A 70 6.59 -8.72 9.02
C TYR A 70 6.47 -10.00 8.17
N ARG A 71 6.45 -11.18 8.82
CA ARG A 71 6.19 -12.45 8.15
C ARG A 71 4.78 -12.50 7.58
N GLU A 72 4.64 -13.32 6.55
CA GLU A 72 3.36 -13.58 5.90
C GLU A 72 2.30 -14.07 6.89
N VAL A 73 1.12 -13.46 6.85
CA VAL A 73 -0.06 -13.89 7.62
C VAL A 73 -0.59 -15.18 6.99
N PRO A 74 -0.71 -16.29 7.77
CA PRO A 74 -1.23 -17.56 7.26
C PRO A 74 -2.60 -17.42 6.60
N THR A 75 -2.82 -18.21 5.54
CA THR A 75 -4.07 -18.17 4.75
C THR A 75 -5.28 -18.54 5.61
N ALA A 76 -6.07 -17.53 6.00
CA ALA A 76 -7.29 -17.69 6.79
C ALA A 76 -8.53 -17.92 5.90
N GLY A 77 -8.44 -17.55 4.62
CA GLY A 77 -9.48 -17.68 3.62
C GLY A 77 -8.96 -17.24 2.25
N ARG A 78 -9.83 -17.25 1.24
CA ARG A 78 -9.44 -16.90 -0.14
C ARG A 78 -8.83 -15.50 -0.25
N TRP A 79 -9.40 -14.52 0.44
CA TRP A 79 -8.79 -13.20 0.63
C TRP A 79 -8.25 -13.13 2.06
N THR A 80 -6.95 -12.93 2.22
CA THR A 80 -6.28 -12.83 3.53
C THR A 80 -5.55 -11.50 3.61
N GLN A 81 -5.93 -10.65 4.56
CA GLN A 81 -5.24 -9.38 4.81
C GLN A 81 -3.86 -9.64 5.45
N GLN A 82 -2.80 -9.19 4.78
CA GLN A 82 -1.42 -9.36 5.24
C GLN A 82 -1.00 -8.23 6.19
N ASN A 83 -1.47 -7.01 5.92
CA ASN A 83 -1.46 -5.86 6.82
C ASN A 83 -2.43 -4.80 6.28
N GLY A 84 -2.49 -3.62 6.91
CA GLY A 84 -3.37 -2.53 6.46
C GLY A 84 -3.15 -2.07 5.00
N LYS A 85 -2.00 -2.35 4.39
CA LYS A 85 -1.59 -1.89 3.05
C LYS A 85 -1.40 -3.01 2.02
N LEU A 86 -1.58 -4.28 2.40
CA LEU A 86 -1.30 -5.45 1.55
C LEU A 86 -2.34 -6.55 1.77
N VAL A 87 -2.90 -7.07 0.68
CA VAL A 87 -3.81 -8.23 0.69
C VAL A 87 -3.22 -9.39 -0.12
N LYS A 88 -3.50 -10.62 0.29
CA LYS A 88 -3.21 -11.85 -0.46
C LYS A 88 -4.51 -12.46 -0.97
N VAL A 89 -4.53 -12.91 -2.23
CA VAL A 89 -5.58 -13.79 -2.77
C VAL A 89 -5.02 -15.16 -3.08
N THR A 90 -5.65 -16.20 -2.56
CA THR A 90 -5.38 -17.61 -2.87
C THR A 90 -6.27 -18.03 -4.04
N LEU A 91 -5.64 -18.35 -5.18
CA LEU A 91 -6.35 -18.62 -6.43
C LEU A 91 -6.96 -20.03 -6.48
N GLY A 92 -7.96 -20.15 -7.33
CA GLY A 92 -8.76 -21.36 -7.58
C GLY A 92 -9.73 -21.02 -8.71
N PRO A 93 -10.88 -20.39 -8.40
CA PRO A 93 -11.53 -19.47 -9.33
C PRO A 93 -10.63 -18.27 -9.65
N ASP A 94 -10.78 -17.71 -10.85
CA ASP A 94 -10.12 -16.47 -11.28
C ASP A 94 -10.42 -15.29 -10.31
N ALA A 95 -9.47 -14.36 -10.20
CA ALA A 95 -9.66 -13.06 -9.53
C ALA A 95 -9.42 -11.92 -10.52
N LEU A 96 -10.12 -10.80 -10.35
CA LEU A 96 -9.87 -9.56 -11.09
C LEU A 96 -9.15 -8.58 -10.16
N ALA A 97 -8.06 -7.96 -10.64
CA ALA A 97 -7.29 -6.99 -9.86
C ALA A 97 -6.94 -5.76 -10.71
N LEU A 98 -6.68 -4.62 -10.07
CA LEU A 98 -6.22 -3.40 -10.72
C LEU A 98 -4.89 -3.66 -11.42
N ARG A 99 -4.78 -3.34 -12.72
CA ARG A 99 -3.58 -3.62 -13.50
C ARG A 99 -2.38 -2.83 -12.95
N GLY A 100 -1.40 -3.55 -12.45
CA GLY A 100 -0.16 -2.99 -11.87
C GLY A 100 -0.10 -3.06 -10.35
N SER A 101 -1.17 -3.49 -9.65
CA SER A 101 -1.17 -3.62 -8.19
C SER A 101 -0.53 -4.91 -7.66
N MET A 102 0.00 -5.78 -8.53
CA MET A 102 0.69 -7.00 -8.10
C MET A 102 2.10 -6.68 -7.60
N VAL A 103 2.36 -7.03 -6.34
CA VAL A 103 3.65 -6.85 -5.65
C VAL A 103 4.48 -8.13 -5.67
N ALA A 104 3.83 -9.27 -5.50
CA ALA A 104 4.45 -10.59 -5.54
C ALA A 104 3.42 -11.67 -5.90
N TYR A 105 3.89 -12.86 -6.26
CA TYR A 105 3.07 -14.07 -6.38
C TYR A 105 3.87 -15.32 -6.01
N GLN A 106 3.17 -16.40 -5.65
CA GLN A 106 3.73 -17.71 -5.32
C GLN A 106 2.94 -18.80 -6.05
N GLY A 107 3.60 -19.90 -6.44
CA GLY A 107 2.96 -20.99 -7.19
C GLY A 107 2.73 -20.68 -8.68
N ASN A 108 1.81 -21.41 -9.31
CA ASN A 108 1.54 -21.30 -10.75
C ASN A 108 0.43 -20.28 -11.02
N VAL A 109 0.80 -19.07 -11.44
CA VAL A 109 -0.12 -17.95 -11.69
C VAL A 109 0.09 -17.38 -13.09
N GLU A 110 -1.00 -17.19 -13.83
CA GLU A 110 -1.04 -16.45 -15.09
C GLU A 110 -1.75 -15.11 -14.91
N PHE A 111 -1.22 -14.05 -15.52
CA PHE A 111 -1.78 -12.69 -15.49
C PHE A 111 -2.26 -12.27 -16.88
N ASP A 112 -3.57 -12.22 -17.06
CA ASP A 112 -4.18 -11.85 -18.33
C ASP A 112 -4.52 -10.35 -18.39
N TYR A 113 -3.80 -9.63 -19.26
CA TYR A 113 -4.01 -8.21 -19.54
C TYR A 113 -4.82 -7.95 -20.82
N LYS A 114 -5.19 -9.00 -21.55
CA LYS A 114 -6.00 -8.96 -22.77
C LYS A 114 -7.31 -9.64 -22.47
N SER A 115 -8.33 -8.87 -22.08
CA SER A 115 -9.64 -9.38 -21.69
C SER A 115 -10.43 -9.96 -22.89
N GLY A 116 -9.93 -11.06 -23.43
CA GLY A 116 -10.28 -11.69 -24.71
C GLY A 116 -11.39 -12.73 -24.54
N GLY A 117 -12.61 -12.25 -24.35
CA GLY A 117 -13.79 -13.10 -24.29
C GLY A 117 -15.05 -12.27 -24.03
N LEU A 118 -16.22 -12.91 -24.12
CA LEU A 118 -17.53 -12.24 -24.07
C LEU A 118 -17.83 -11.50 -22.74
N ARG A 119 -17.03 -11.73 -21.69
CA ARG A 119 -17.06 -11.01 -20.39
C ARG A 119 -15.94 -9.97 -20.21
N GLY A 120 -14.99 -9.90 -21.13
CA GLY A 120 -13.79 -9.07 -20.96
C GLY A 120 -13.96 -7.59 -21.30
N LEU A 121 -15.08 -7.21 -21.90
CA LEU A 121 -15.38 -5.83 -22.29
C LEU A 121 -15.96 -5.00 -21.11
N ILE A 122 -15.22 -4.95 -20.01
CA ILE A 122 -15.29 -3.82 -19.07
C ILE A 122 -14.57 -2.66 -19.77
N GLU A 123 -15.26 -1.99 -20.70
CA GLU A 123 -14.63 -1.06 -21.64
C GLU A 123 -14.22 0.27 -21.00
N GLY A 124 -12.99 0.31 -20.47
CA GLY A 124 -12.25 1.54 -20.18
C GLY A 124 -11.96 2.44 -21.40
N LYS A 125 -12.62 2.19 -22.54
CA LYS A 125 -12.71 3.07 -23.72
C LYS A 125 -13.96 3.96 -23.68
N LEU A 126 -15.07 3.51 -23.08
CA LEU A 126 -16.31 4.29 -22.97
C LEU A 126 -16.30 5.27 -21.79
N THR A 127 -15.45 5.02 -20.78
CA THR A 127 -15.40 5.80 -19.54
C THR A 127 -14.46 7.01 -19.58
N GLY A 128 -13.52 7.07 -20.53
CA GLY A 128 -12.40 8.02 -20.51
C GLY A 128 -11.36 7.79 -19.39
N GLN A 129 -11.77 7.22 -18.24
CA GLN A 129 -10.89 6.77 -17.17
C GLN A 129 -10.40 5.32 -17.43
N SER A 130 -9.10 5.17 -17.66
CA SER A 130 -8.41 3.89 -17.94
C SER A 130 -8.27 2.95 -16.73
N LEU A 131 -9.37 2.63 -16.06
CA LEU A 131 -9.42 1.55 -15.06
C LEU A 131 -9.34 0.20 -15.78
N LYS A 132 -8.11 -0.28 -15.92
CA LYS A 132 -7.76 -1.55 -16.55
C LYS A 132 -7.63 -2.57 -15.43
N LEU A 133 -8.52 -3.56 -15.42
CA LEU A 133 -8.33 -4.75 -14.60
C LEU A 133 -7.42 -5.75 -15.34
N MET A 134 -6.80 -6.65 -14.58
CA MET A 134 -6.10 -7.85 -15.05
C MET A 134 -6.75 -9.07 -14.39
N THR A 135 -6.80 -10.20 -15.09
CA THR A 135 -7.32 -11.45 -14.53
C THR A 135 -6.16 -12.31 -14.03
N CYS A 136 -6.18 -12.64 -12.74
CA CYS A 136 -5.24 -13.57 -12.11
C CYS A 136 -5.84 -14.98 -12.16
N LYS A 137 -5.15 -15.93 -12.81
CA LYS A 137 -5.62 -17.31 -13.03
C LYS A 137 -4.60 -18.31 -12.49
N GLY A 138 -5.03 -19.55 -12.24
CA GLY A 138 -4.16 -20.68 -11.88
C GLY A 138 -4.28 -21.12 -10.42
N SER A 139 -3.22 -21.76 -9.93
CA SER A 139 -3.15 -22.42 -8.61
C SER A 139 -1.93 -21.91 -7.85
N GLY A 140 -2.12 -20.81 -7.15
CA GLY A 140 -1.08 -20.05 -6.47
C GLY A 140 -1.66 -18.89 -5.67
N GLU A 141 -0.81 -18.02 -5.16
CA GLU A 141 -1.20 -16.88 -4.35
C GLU A 141 -0.66 -15.58 -4.93
N VAL A 142 -1.44 -14.50 -4.88
CA VAL A 142 -1.08 -13.19 -5.43
C VAL A 142 -1.21 -12.12 -4.35
N PHE A 143 -0.17 -11.30 -4.23
CA PHE A 143 -0.06 -10.23 -3.24
C PHE A 143 -0.30 -8.89 -3.93
N LEU A 144 -1.30 -8.15 -3.45
CA LEU A 144 -1.83 -6.95 -4.11
C LEU A 144 -1.78 -5.72 -3.19
N ALA A 145 -1.27 -4.61 -3.71
CA ALA A 145 -1.26 -3.29 -3.08
C ALA A 145 -1.18 -2.18 -4.13
N GLN A 146 -1.60 -0.96 -3.78
CA GLN A 146 -1.56 0.21 -4.65
C GLN A 146 -1.21 1.45 -3.84
N ASP A 147 -0.19 2.22 -4.24
CA ASP A 147 0.15 3.57 -3.73
C ASP A 147 0.13 3.76 -2.20
N ALA A 148 0.44 2.71 -1.43
CA ALA A 148 0.31 2.65 0.04
C ALA A 148 -1.09 3.05 0.57
N ALA A 149 -2.15 2.78 -0.20
CA ALA A 149 -3.54 2.88 0.23
C ALA A 149 -3.89 1.85 1.32
N ASP A 150 -4.81 2.20 2.19
CA ASP A 150 -5.40 1.30 3.18
C ASP A 150 -6.40 0.36 2.49
N LEU A 151 -6.28 -0.93 2.75
CA LEU A 151 -7.01 -1.99 2.05
C LEU A 151 -8.05 -2.64 2.96
N HIS A 152 -9.26 -2.81 2.44
CA HIS A 152 -10.40 -3.36 3.16
C HIS A 152 -11.01 -4.49 2.34
N VAL A 153 -10.99 -5.72 2.87
CA VAL A 153 -11.72 -6.85 2.26
C VAL A 153 -13.19 -6.73 2.67
N VAL A 154 -14.08 -6.69 1.69
CA VAL A 154 -15.53 -6.59 1.89
C VAL A 154 -16.19 -7.81 1.26
N GLU A 155 -16.79 -8.66 2.10
CA GLU A 155 -17.62 -9.77 1.64
C GLU A 155 -19.01 -9.27 1.26
N LEU A 156 -19.48 -9.58 0.05
CA LEU A 156 -20.80 -9.13 -0.42
C LEU A 156 -21.93 -10.05 0.05
N GLY A 157 -21.71 -11.36 0.07
CA GLY A 157 -22.74 -12.36 0.38
C GLY A 157 -23.91 -12.29 -0.63
N SER A 158 -25.10 -11.93 -0.14
CA SER A 158 -26.29 -11.63 -0.98
C SER A 158 -26.50 -10.13 -1.23
N SER A 159 -25.62 -9.27 -0.71
CA SER A 159 -25.73 -7.81 -0.78
C SER A 159 -25.30 -7.26 -2.14
N SER A 160 -25.42 -5.94 -2.30
CA SER A 160 -24.87 -5.21 -3.44
C SER A 160 -24.35 -3.84 -2.98
N LEU A 161 -23.30 -3.35 -3.63
CA LEU A 161 -22.57 -2.15 -3.21
C LEU A 161 -22.15 -1.33 -4.44
N CYS A 162 -22.27 -0.01 -4.36
CA CYS A 162 -21.66 0.91 -5.31
C CYS A 162 -20.27 1.31 -4.78
N ILE A 163 -19.22 1.23 -5.60
CA ILE A 163 -17.84 1.55 -5.23
C ILE A 163 -17.29 2.58 -6.21
N ASN A 164 -16.76 3.71 -5.71
CA ASN A 164 -16.05 4.69 -6.53
C ASN A 164 -15.00 3.96 -7.36
N ALA A 165 -15.01 4.17 -8.68
CA ALA A 165 -14.19 3.35 -9.57
C ALA A 165 -12.68 3.52 -9.30
N LYS A 166 -12.26 4.65 -8.71
CA LYS A 166 -10.87 4.91 -8.24
C LYS A 166 -10.48 4.09 -7.00
N ASN A 167 -11.44 3.55 -6.25
CA ASN A 167 -11.26 2.90 -4.96
C ASN A 167 -11.36 1.37 -5.01
N LEU A 168 -11.49 0.75 -6.18
CA LEU A 168 -11.47 -0.70 -6.34
C LEU A 168 -10.02 -1.21 -6.55
N LEU A 169 -9.52 -2.06 -5.64
CA LEU A 169 -8.27 -2.80 -5.86
C LEU A 169 -8.52 -4.10 -6.63
N ALA A 170 -9.49 -4.90 -6.18
CA ALA A 170 -9.67 -6.27 -6.67
C ALA A 170 -11.06 -6.85 -6.33
N MET A 171 -11.40 -7.99 -6.91
CA MET A 171 -12.62 -8.76 -6.64
C MET A 171 -12.51 -10.21 -7.13
N ASP A 172 -13.41 -11.06 -6.68
CA ASP A 172 -13.62 -12.37 -7.30
C ASP A 172 -14.26 -12.23 -8.69
N ALA A 173 -13.78 -13.01 -9.68
CA ALA A 173 -14.36 -13.01 -11.03
C ALA A 173 -15.80 -13.58 -11.10
N THR A 174 -16.33 -14.07 -9.97
CA THR A 174 -17.74 -14.48 -9.80
C THR A 174 -18.67 -13.31 -9.46
N VAL A 175 -18.15 -12.20 -8.94
CA VAL A 175 -18.94 -11.01 -8.57
C VAL A 175 -19.49 -10.36 -9.83
N ARG A 176 -20.81 -10.16 -9.86
CA ARG A 176 -21.45 -9.42 -10.96
C ARG A 176 -21.11 -7.96 -10.83
N THR A 177 -20.60 -7.36 -11.90
CA THR A 177 -20.08 -6.00 -11.89
C THR A 177 -20.60 -5.23 -13.09
N GLU A 178 -21.25 -4.09 -12.86
CA GLU A 178 -21.67 -3.15 -13.89
C GLU A 178 -20.92 -1.81 -13.72
N VAL A 179 -20.50 -1.18 -14.82
CA VAL A 179 -19.87 0.14 -14.78
C VAL A 179 -20.92 1.21 -15.00
N ARG A 180 -21.03 2.14 -14.05
CA ARG A 180 -22.07 3.17 -14.02
C ARG A 180 -21.43 4.56 -13.96
N ARG A 181 -22.09 5.55 -14.58
CA ARG A 181 -21.68 6.96 -14.58
C ARG A 181 -22.80 7.82 -14.01
N ILE A 182 -22.45 8.74 -13.11
CA ILE A 182 -23.32 9.82 -12.66
C ILE A 182 -22.92 11.06 -13.45
N GLU A 183 -23.75 11.47 -14.39
CA GLU A 183 -23.50 12.63 -15.26
C GLU A 183 -24.13 13.90 -14.67
N SER A 184 -23.44 15.03 -14.79
CA SER A 184 -24.00 16.35 -14.46
C SER A 184 -23.15 17.47 -15.06
N PRO A 185 -23.76 18.57 -15.56
CA PRO A 185 -23.04 19.78 -15.92
C PRO A 185 -22.27 20.34 -14.72
N GLY A 186 -20.94 20.24 -14.78
CA GLY A 186 -20.03 20.70 -13.72
C GLY A 186 -18.91 19.71 -13.39
N ILE A 187 -19.13 18.40 -13.51
CA ILE A 187 -18.10 17.41 -13.15
C ILE A 187 -16.91 17.46 -14.13
N PRO A 188 -15.66 17.66 -13.66
CA PRO A 188 -14.46 17.54 -14.50
C PRO A 188 -14.35 16.12 -15.08
N GLY A 189 -14.17 16.01 -16.41
CA GLY A 189 -14.25 14.71 -17.11
C GLY A 189 -15.69 14.23 -17.41
N GLY A 190 -16.71 15.05 -17.13
CA GLY A 190 -18.09 14.88 -17.56
C GLY A 190 -18.95 13.88 -16.78
N GLY A 191 -18.41 13.25 -15.73
CA GLY A 191 -19.22 12.40 -14.85
C GLY A 191 -18.40 11.58 -13.85
N PHE A 192 -19.06 11.18 -12.76
CA PHE A 192 -18.47 10.37 -11.69
C PHE A 192 -18.70 8.88 -11.96
N PHE A 193 -17.62 8.11 -12.09
CA PHE A 193 -17.68 6.67 -12.41
C PHE A 193 -17.63 5.79 -11.16
N HIS A 194 -18.46 4.74 -11.15
CA HIS A 194 -18.48 3.73 -10.10
C HIS A 194 -18.76 2.34 -10.67
N PHE A 195 -18.37 1.33 -9.90
CA PHE A 195 -18.80 -0.05 -10.10
C PHE A 195 -20.02 -0.32 -9.23
N GLU A 196 -21.07 -0.91 -9.80
CA GLU A 196 -22.14 -1.56 -9.03
C GLU A 196 -21.82 -3.07 -8.97
N VAL A 197 -21.49 -3.55 -7.77
CA VAL A 197 -21.06 -4.94 -7.52
C VAL A 197 -22.14 -5.71 -6.76
N SER A 198 -22.39 -6.96 -7.14
CA SER A 198 -23.47 -7.78 -6.58
C SER A 198 -23.22 -9.29 -6.60
N GLY A 199 -23.82 -9.99 -5.64
CA GLY A 199 -23.77 -11.45 -5.52
C GLY A 199 -22.54 -11.99 -4.77
N PRO A 200 -22.42 -13.33 -4.66
CA PRO A 200 -21.47 -13.97 -3.77
C PRO A 200 -20.02 -13.84 -4.24
N GLY A 201 -19.18 -13.39 -3.31
CA GLY A 201 -17.75 -13.14 -3.48
C GLY A 201 -17.29 -12.01 -2.56
N SER A 202 -16.00 -11.69 -2.65
CA SER A 202 -15.39 -10.54 -1.98
C SER A 202 -14.92 -9.50 -2.98
N VAL A 203 -14.83 -8.26 -2.52
CA VAL A 203 -14.17 -7.14 -3.18
C VAL A 203 -13.13 -6.53 -2.24
N VAL A 204 -12.05 -5.98 -2.77
CA VAL A 204 -11.05 -5.26 -1.99
C VAL A 204 -11.10 -3.79 -2.36
N VAL A 205 -11.39 -2.97 -1.36
CA VAL A 205 -11.57 -1.52 -1.46
C VAL A 205 -10.33 -0.81 -0.94
N MET A 206 -9.92 0.27 -1.61
CA MET A 206 -8.79 1.13 -1.27
C MET A 206 -9.30 2.42 -0.63
N THR A 207 -8.63 2.90 0.41
CA THR A 207 -8.86 4.21 1.01
C THR A 207 -7.55 4.93 1.32
N LYS A 208 -7.61 6.25 1.47
CA LYS A 208 -6.53 7.05 2.05
C LYS A 208 -6.85 7.29 3.52
N GLY A 209 -6.18 6.55 4.42
CA GLY A 209 -6.51 6.53 5.84
C GLY A 209 -7.75 5.71 6.16
N SER A 210 -8.04 5.54 7.45
CA SER A 210 -9.19 4.78 7.96
C SER A 210 -10.52 5.41 7.52
N PRO A 211 -11.41 4.69 6.82
CA PRO A 211 -12.68 5.23 6.38
C PRO A 211 -13.71 5.38 7.51
N MET A 212 -14.73 6.18 7.26
CA MET A 212 -15.90 6.37 8.11
C MET A 212 -17.18 6.00 7.33
N THR A 213 -18.05 5.23 7.96
CA THR A 213 -19.37 4.87 7.43
C THR A 213 -20.44 5.77 8.05
N LEU A 214 -21.23 6.43 7.19
CA LEU A 214 -22.29 7.36 7.54
C LEU A 214 -23.67 6.75 7.18
N PRO A 215 -24.61 6.58 8.14
CA PRO A 215 -25.95 6.11 7.85
C PRO A 215 -26.78 7.20 7.18
N VAL A 216 -27.52 6.86 6.11
CA VAL A 216 -28.35 7.79 5.35
C VAL A 216 -29.76 7.81 5.94
N GLN A 217 -30.01 8.78 6.84
CA GLN A 217 -31.32 8.99 7.50
C GLN A 217 -32.12 10.16 6.89
N GLY A 218 -31.59 10.78 5.84
CA GLY A 218 -32.12 11.96 5.16
C GLY A 218 -31.17 12.38 4.03
N PRO A 219 -31.24 13.64 3.54
CA PRO A 219 -30.28 14.15 2.56
C PRO A 219 -28.84 14.18 3.11
N THR A 220 -28.04 13.17 2.79
CA THR A 220 -26.61 13.10 3.12
C THR A 220 -25.79 13.63 1.95
N PHE A 221 -24.73 14.40 2.21
CA PHE A 221 -23.83 14.94 1.18
C PHE A 221 -22.39 14.46 1.44
N ALA A 222 -21.67 14.09 0.39
CA ALA A 222 -20.25 13.73 0.45
C ALA A 222 -19.48 14.29 -0.76
N ASP A 223 -18.25 14.75 -0.55
CA ASP A 223 -17.37 15.21 -1.62
C ASP A 223 -16.95 14.05 -2.54
N MET A 224 -16.87 14.28 -3.86
CA MET A 224 -16.52 13.25 -4.84
C MET A 224 -15.10 12.66 -4.69
N ASN A 225 -14.18 13.36 -4.02
CA ASN A 225 -12.81 12.89 -3.76
C ASN A 225 -12.73 12.10 -2.44
N ALA A 226 -13.59 12.43 -1.47
CA ALA A 226 -13.73 11.73 -0.21
C ALA A 226 -14.64 10.48 -0.29
N LEU A 227 -15.50 10.36 -1.31
CA LEU A 227 -16.43 9.23 -1.45
C LEU A 227 -15.72 7.93 -1.87
N VAL A 228 -15.94 6.86 -1.11
CA VAL A 228 -15.35 5.52 -1.33
C VAL A 228 -16.39 4.55 -1.89
N ALA A 229 -17.52 4.38 -1.21
CA ALA A 229 -18.56 3.41 -1.54
C ALA A 229 -19.91 3.82 -0.95
N TRP A 230 -21.02 3.22 -1.39
CA TRP A 230 -22.35 3.43 -0.82
C TRP A 230 -23.31 2.27 -1.15
N THR A 231 -24.38 2.11 -0.37
CA THR A 231 -25.39 1.07 -0.60
C THR A 231 -26.15 1.28 -1.92
N THR A 232 -26.31 0.22 -2.73
CA THR A 232 -27.11 0.25 -3.97
C THR A 232 -28.57 0.67 -3.72
N GLY A 233 -29.25 1.10 -4.79
CA GLY A 233 -30.67 1.47 -4.75
C GLY A 233 -30.98 2.84 -4.13
N MET A 234 -29.99 3.57 -3.60
CA MET A 234 -30.18 4.98 -3.24
C MET A 234 -30.37 5.87 -4.47
N ARG A 235 -31.18 6.91 -4.32
CA ARG A 235 -31.19 8.02 -5.28
C ARG A 235 -29.96 8.88 -5.02
N VAL A 236 -29.08 8.96 -6.02
CA VAL A 236 -27.87 9.80 -5.98
C VAL A 236 -28.02 10.93 -7.00
N SER A 237 -27.72 12.16 -6.59
CA SER A 237 -27.74 13.34 -7.47
C SER A 237 -26.56 14.26 -7.19
N VAL A 238 -26.06 14.94 -8.22
CA VAL A 238 -24.96 15.90 -8.08
C VAL A 238 -25.47 17.19 -7.46
N SER A 239 -24.77 17.68 -6.44
CA SER A 239 -25.06 18.94 -5.77
C SER A 239 -23.81 19.83 -5.79
N THR A 240 -23.87 20.90 -6.58
CA THR A 240 -22.90 22.00 -6.49
C THR A 240 -23.16 22.76 -5.19
N GLN A 241 -22.28 22.65 -4.19
CA GLN A 241 -22.42 23.39 -2.92
C GLN A 241 -21.99 24.86 -3.06
N VAL A 242 -22.70 25.58 -3.93
CA VAL A 242 -22.61 27.04 -4.01
C VAL A 242 -23.26 27.60 -2.73
N ARG A 243 -22.41 28.04 -1.78
CA ARG A 243 -22.67 28.62 -0.43
C ARG A 243 -22.30 27.71 0.75
N ILE A 244 -21.02 27.33 0.85
CA ILE A 244 -20.31 27.66 2.10
C ILE A 244 -19.73 29.07 1.93
N SER A 245 -19.75 29.89 2.99
CA SER A 245 -19.28 31.28 2.92
C SER A 245 -17.77 31.34 2.67
N ARG A 246 -17.34 32.32 1.85
CA ARG A 246 -15.95 32.50 1.35
C ARG A 246 -14.96 32.99 2.42
N GLN A 247 -15.04 32.47 3.64
CA GLN A 247 -14.48 33.13 4.84
C GLN A 247 -13.88 32.17 5.88
N ILE A 248 -13.77 30.88 5.56
CA ILE A 248 -13.10 29.87 6.42
C ILE A 248 -11.84 29.31 5.74
N TYR A 249 -11.85 29.15 4.41
CA TYR A 249 -10.70 28.68 3.63
C TYR A 249 -10.10 29.82 2.79
N ALA A 250 -8.91 30.27 3.18
CA ALA A 250 -8.11 31.23 2.42
C ALA A 250 -7.14 30.48 1.50
N GLY A 251 -7.52 30.20 0.25
CA GLY A 251 -6.58 29.71 -0.76
C GLY A 251 -7.21 29.07 -2.01
N SER A 252 -8.20 28.19 -1.86
CA SER A 252 -8.73 27.37 -2.95
C SER A 252 -9.99 27.96 -3.59
N SER A 253 -9.89 28.33 -4.88
CA SER A 253 -11.04 28.74 -5.71
C SER A 253 -11.73 27.53 -6.37
N GLY A 254 -11.84 26.42 -5.65
CA GLY A 254 -12.45 25.18 -6.14
C GLY A 254 -13.96 25.15 -5.91
N GLU A 255 -14.74 24.83 -6.94
CA GLU A 255 -16.16 24.53 -6.78
C GLU A 255 -16.32 23.10 -6.22
N ALA A 256 -16.58 22.99 -4.91
CA ALA A 256 -16.79 21.71 -4.24
C ALA A 256 -18.05 21.01 -4.77
N LEU A 257 -17.83 19.91 -5.51
CA LEU A 257 -18.87 19.07 -6.09
C LEU A 257 -19.17 17.90 -5.17
N ALA A 258 -20.31 17.97 -4.51
CA ALA A 258 -20.82 16.90 -3.65
C ALA A 258 -21.76 15.97 -4.44
N LEU A 259 -21.82 14.71 -4.02
CA LEU A 259 -22.94 13.84 -4.28
C LEU A 259 -23.91 13.88 -3.10
N GLN A 260 -25.18 14.12 -3.43
CA GLN A 260 -26.31 14.03 -2.52
C GLN A 260 -26.90 12.63 -2.59
N PHE A 261 -27.12 12.01 -1.44
CA PHE A 261 -27.69 10.68 -1.26
C PHE A 261 -29.03 10.78 -0.58
N MET A 262 -30.02 10.06 -1.11
CA MET A 262 -31.31 9.82 -0.48
C MET A 262 -31.61 8.32 -0.51
N GLY A 263 -31.81 7.74 0.67
CA GLY A 263 -32.09 6.32 0.87
C GLY A 263 -33.01 6.11 2.06
N PHE A 264 -33.36 4.84 2.30
CA PHE A 264 -34.14 4.43 3.48
C PHE A 264 -33.23 4.08 4.67
N ALA A 265 -33.82 3.79 5.82
CA ALA A 265 -33.08 3.27 6.97
C ALA A 265 -32.30 2.00 6.59
N GLY A 266 -31.04 1.91 7.03
CA GLY A 266 -30.12 0.82 6.69
C GLY A 266 -29.18 1.11 5.51
N HIS A 267 -29.48 2.09 4.65
CA HIS A 267 -28.51 2.55 3.65
C HIS A 267 -27.39 3.39 4.29
N PHE A 268 -26.20 3.34 3.70
CA PHE A 268 -25.01 4.05 4.18
C PHE A 268 -24.11 4.54 3.03
N VAL A 269 -23.28 5.53 3.35
CA VAL A 269 -22.18 6.04 2.52
C VAL A 269 -20.87 5.85 3.26
N VAL A 270 -19.80 5.46 2.57
CA VAL A 270 -18.45 5.31 3.10
C VAL A 270 -17.57 6.42 2.54
N VAL A 271 -16.90 7.16 3.42
CA VAL A 271 -15.97 8.24 3.07
C VAL A 271 -14.58 7.98 3.65
N GLN A 272 -13.55 8.50 2.98
CA GLN A 272 -12.15 8.48 3.43
C GLN A 272 -11.72 9.89 3.91
N PRO A 273 -10.81 10.00 4.88
CA PRO A 273 -10.24 11.27 5.33
C PRO A 273 -9.24 11.82 4.28
N TYR A 274 -9.78 12.37 3.19
CA TYR A 274 -8.99 12.91 2.07
C TYR A 274 -9.65 14.16 1.45
N GLU A 275 -8.81 15.16 1.18
CA GLU A 275 -9.11 16.43 0.51
C GLU A 275 -8.07 16.65 -0.62
N VAL A 276 -8.32 17.59 -1.54
CA VAL A 276 -7.54 17.81 -2.79
C VAL A 276 -7.00 19.23 -2.92
#